data_AF-A0A9Q1C1Y8-F1
#
_entry.id   AF-A0A9Q1C1Y8-F1
#
_cell.length_a   1.000
_cell.length_b   1.000
_cell.length_c   1.000
_cell.angle_alpha   90.00
_cell.angle_beta   90.00
_cell.angle_gamma   90.00
#
_symmetry.space_group_name_H-M   'P 1'
#
loop_
_entity.id
_entity.type
_entity.pdbx_description
1 polymer ?
#
loop_
_entity_poly.entity_id
_entity_poly.type
_entity_poly.pdbx_seq_one_letter_code
_entity_poly.pdbx_strand_id
1 'polypeptide(L)'
;MDKIRTPDRFDFESPKLATRWQHWKEEFWLYAELAMEGKDDKVKAKMCLYLMGTKGREIYDTLKPAGAAGNSQPVGEALTISDGYCNQASKWSITEI
;
A
#
# COMPACT_ATOMS: atom_id res chain seq x y z
N MET A 1 -25.55 10.37 0.91
CA MET A 1 -24.63 9.26 0.62
C MET A 1 -24.00 8.85 1.93
N ASP A 2 -24.18 7.58 2.31
CA ASP A 2 -23.49 7.02 3.47
C ASP A 2 -21.98 7.10 3.26
N LYS A 3 -21.25 7.49 4.30
CA LYS A 3 -19.79 7.59 4.23
C LYS A 3 -19.23 6.18 4.13
N ILE A 4 -18.73 5.81 2.96
CA ILE A 4 -18.00 4.55 2.78
C ILE A 4 -16.81 4.55 3.74
N ARG A 5 -16.69 3.50 4.55
CA ARG A 5 -15.61 3.34 5.50
C ARG A 5 -14.29 3.18 4.73
N THR A 6 -13.26 3.92 5.17
CA THR A 6 -11.91 3.74 4.65
C THR A 6 -11.36 2.37 5.05
N PRO A 7 -10.52 1.72 4.22
CA PRO A 7 -9.81 0.52 4.62
C PRO A 7 -9.05 0.74 5.94
N ASP A 8 -8.89 -0.32 6.71
CA ASP A 8 -8.06 -0.26 7.91
C ASP A 8 -6.59 -0.07 7.53
N ARG A 9 -5.77 0.38 8.50
CA ARG A 9 -4.33 0.49 8.26
C ARG A 9 -3.73 -0.89 8.04
N PHE A 10 -2.85 -1.00 7.05
CA PHE A 10 -2.20 -2.28 6.76
C PHE A 10 -1.18 -2.63 7.85
N ASP A 11 -1.19 -3.89 8.28
CA ASP A 11 -0.24 -4.46 9.23
C ASP A 11 0.86 -5.22 8.50
N PHE A 12 2.04 -4.58 8.41
CA PHE A 12 3.24 -5.13 7.79
C PHE A 12 3.92 -6.23 8.61
N GLU A 13 3.48 -6.48 9.85
CA GLU A 13 4.03 -7.52 10.73
C GLU A 13 3.17 -8.78 10.74
N SER A 14 2.13 -8.82 9.90
CA SER A 14 1.23 -9.96 9.83
C SER A 14 1.96 -11.27 9.43
N PRO A 15 1.68 -12.41 10.10
CA PRO A 15 2.28 -13.71 9.78
C PRO A 15 1.87 -14.27 8.40
N LYS A 16 0.82 -13.71 7.77
CA LYS A 16 0.38 -14.05 6.40
C LYS A 16 0.52 -12.84 5.47
N LEU A 17 1.68 -12.19 5.53
CA LEU A 17 1.93 -10.87 4.94
C LEU A 17 1.48 -10.76 3.47
N ALA A 18 1.94 -11.64 2.57
CA ALA A 18 1.56 -11.58 1.16
C ALA A 18 0.05 -11.72 0.93
N THR A 19 -0.59 -12.70 1.56
CA THR A 19 -2.04 -12.91 1.41
C THR A 19 -2.84 -11.73 1.95
N ARG A 20 -2.49 -11.22 3.15
CA ARG A 20 -3.17 -10.05 3.71
C ARG A 20 -2.95 -8.81 2.86
N TRP A 21 -1.76 -8.65 2.29
CA TRP A 21 -1.44 -7.55 1.40
C TRP A 21 -2.31 -7.57 0.14
N GLN A 22 -2.52 -8.73 -0.50
CA GLN A 22 -3.41 -8.82 -1.67
C GLN A 22 -4.85 -8.43 -1.32
N HIS A 23 -5.41 -8.95 -0.22
CA HIS A 23 -6.75 -8.58 0.21
C HIS A 23 -6.88 -7.09 0.55
N TRP A 24 -5.89 -6.53 1.23
CA TRP A 24 -5.89 -5.11 1.57
C TRP A 24 -5.77 -4.23 0.33
N LYS A 25 -4.95 -4.63 -0.65
CA LYS A 25 -4.80 -3.92 -1.94
C LYS A 25 -6.12 -3.91 -2.72
N GLU A 26 -6.83 -5.03 -2.75
CA GLU A 26 -8.17 -5.11 -3.35
C GLU A 26 -9.16 -4.18 -2.65
N GLU A 27 -9.21 -4.21 -1.32
CA GLU A 27 -10.06 -3.32 -0.52
C GLU A 27 -9.75 -1.83 -0.75
N PHE A 28 -8.46 -1.48 -0.84
CA PHE A 28 -8.02 -0.13 -1.16
C PHE A 28 -8.51 0.33 -2.54
N TRP A 29 -8.41 -0.52 -3.56
CA TRP A 29 -8.90 -0.18 -4.90
C TRP A 29 -10.41 0.02 -4.93
N LEU A 30 -11.18 -0.86 -4.30
CA LEU A 30 -12.63 -0.71 -4.17
C LEU A 30 -12.98 0.62 -3.48
N TYR A 31 -12.29 0.96 -2.40
CA TYR A 31 -12.48 2.26 -1.74
C TYR A 31 -12.11 3.43 -2.65
N ALA A 32 -11.00 3.35 -3.38
CA ALA A 32 -10.55 4.42 -4.26
C ALA A 32 -11.54 4.68 -5.41
N GLU A 33 -12.13 3.62 -5.98
CA GLU A 33 -13.16 3.71 -7.01
C GLU A 33 -14.45 4.32 -6.47
N LEU A 34 -14.92 3.86 -5.30
CA LEU A 34 -16.23 4.25 -4.77
C LEU A 34 -16.23 5.59 -4.03
N ALA A 35 -15.12 5.95 -3.37
CA ALA A 35 -15.05 7.09 -2.45
C ALA A 35 -14.04 8.16 -2.86
N MET A 36 -13.15 7.87 -3.82
CA MET A 36 -12.15 8.81 -4.33
C MET A 36 -12.31 9.10 -5.82
N GLU A 37 -13.50 8.85 -6.37
CA GLU A 37 -13.86 9.28 -7.72
C GLU A 37 -13.66 10.80 -7.89
N GLY A 38 -13.09 11.21 -9.02
CA GLY A 38 -12.76 12.62 -9.30
C GLY A 38 -11.61 13.21 -8.49
N LYS A 39 -10.96 12.44 -7.59
CA LYS A 39 -9.72 12.86 -6.92
C LYS A 39 -8.51 12.62 -7.82
N ASP A 40 -7.59 13.57 -7.78
CA ASP A 40 -6.26 13.45 -8.40
C ASP A 40 -5.53 12.22 -7.86
N ASP A 41 -4.80 11.54 -8.73
CA ASP A 41 -3.97 10.37 -8.42
C ASP A 41 -2.95 10.68 -7.32
N LYS A 42 -2.50 11.94 -7.24
CA LYS A 42 -1.66 12.42 -6.14
C LYS A 42 -2.32 12.27 -4.76
N VAL A 43 -3.63 12.55 -4.69
CA VAL A 43 -4.42 12.44 -3.46
C VAL A 43 -4.65 10.98 -3.11
N LYS A 44 -4.92 10.13 -4.12
CA LYS A 44 -5.05 8.68 -3.96
C LYS A 44 -3.75 8.04 -3.46
N ALA A 45 -2.59 8.46 -4.01
CA ALA A 45 -1.29 8.00 -3.56
C ALA A 45 -1.00 8.40 -2.10
N LYS A 46 -1.31 9.63 -1.71
CA LYS A 46 -1.20 10.07 -0.31
C LYS A 46 -2.12 9.27 0.61
N MET A 47 -3.34 8.97 0.19
CA MET A 47 -4.26 8.13 0.96
C MET A 47 -3.71 6.71 1.11
N CYS A 48 -3.18 6.11 0.04
CA CYS A 48 -2.52 4.82 0.10
C CYS A 48 -1.39 4.80 1.14
N LEU A 49 -0.44 5.74 1.06
CA LEU A 49 0.67 5.86 1.99
C LEU A 49 0.23 6.17 3.43
N TYR A 50 -0.89 6.88 3.60
CA TYR A 50 -1.48 7.11 4.92
C TYR A 50 -2.01 5.81 5.53
N LEU A 51 -2.75 5.01 4.77
CA LEU A 51 -3.33 3.75 5.21
C LEU A 51 -2.27 2.65 5.38
N MET A 52 -1.16 2.71 4.64
CA MET A 52 0.00 1.84 4.86
C MET A 52 0.76 2.14 6.18
N GLY A 53 0.43 3.22 6.88
CA GLY A 53 1.03 3.55 8.16
C GLY A 53 2.51 3.89 8.07
N THR A 54 3.16 4.02 9.24
CA THR A 54 4.58 4.43 9.33
C THR A 54 5.50 3.41 8.67
N LYS A 55 5.33 2.12 8.99
CA LYS A 55 6.17 1.05 8.44
C LYS A 55 6.11 0.96 6.92
N GLY A 56 4.90 1.07 6.35
CA GLY A 56 4.76 1.07 4.90
C GLY A 56 5.40 2.28 4.21
N ARG A 57 5.37 3.46 4.84
CA ARG A 57 6.08 4.63 4.33
C ARG A 57 7.60 4.47 4.42
N GLU A 58 8.12 3.88 5.48
CA GLU A 58 9.56 3.55 5.59
C GLU A 58 10.00 2.57 4.50
N ILE A 59 9.22 1.51 4.25
CA ILE A 59 9.47 0.54 3.18
C ILE A 59 9.47 1.25 1.82
N TYR A 60 8.45 2.07 1.56
CA TYR A 60 8.34 2.82 0.32
C TYR A 60 9.52 3.77 0.13
N ASP A 61 9.89 4.55 1.16
CA ASP A 61 11.00 5.49 1.10
C ASP A 61 12.35 4.80 0.91
N THR A 62 12.51 3.57 1.43
CA THR A 62 13.72 2.75 1.28
C THR A 62 13.84 2.15 -0.11
N LEU A 63 12.72 1.71 -0.70
CA LEU A 63 12.71 0.94 -1.95
C LEU A 63 12.42 1.78 -3.20
N LYS A 64 11.93 3.01 -3.05
CA LYS A 64 11.66 3.87 -4.21
C LYS A 64 12.95 4.22 -4.97
N PRO A 65 12.91 4.30 -6.31
CA PRO A 65 14.08 4.66 -7.11
C PRO A 65 14.68 6.03 -6.75
N ALA A 66 15.99 6.19 -6.84
CA ALA A 66 16.63 7.49 -6.66
C ALA A 66 16.11 8.50 -7.70
N GLY A 67 15.59 9.63 -7.26
CA GLY A 67 14.92 10.62 -8.12
C GLY A 67 13.39 10.56 -8.08
N ALA A 68 12.81 9.55 -7.41
CA ALA A 68 11.43 9.54 -6.92
C ALA A 68 11.26 10.56 -5.76
N ALA A 69 11.50 11.83 -6.06
CA ALA A 69 11.42 12.92 -5.09
C ALA A 69 10.03 13.56 -5.16
N GLY A 70 9.25 13.34 -4.10
CA GLY A 70 8.02 14.07 -3.84
C GLY A 70 6.76 13.23 -3.88
N ASN A 71 5.73 13.76 -3.21
CA ASN A 71 4.42 13.15 -3.01
C ASN A 71 3.57 13.14 -4.30
N SER A 72 4.20 13.01 -5.47
CA SER A 72 3.63 13.16 -6.83
C SER A 72 3.59 11.84 -7.60
N GLN A 73 4.05 10.75 -7.02
CA GLN A 73 4.06 9.45 -7.69
C GLN A 73 2.64 8.87 -7.79
N PRO A 74 2.31 8.18 -8.89
CA PRO A 74 1.03 7.50 -9.04
C PRO A 74 0.82 6.46 -7.93
N VAL A 75 -0.43 6.28 -7.51
CA VAL A 75 -0.82 5.28 -6.51
C VAL A 75 -0.34 3.88 -6.86
N GLY A 76 -0.31 3.54 -8.15
CA GLY A 76 0.17 2.25 -8.66
C GLY A 76 1.65 1.98 -8.34
N GLU A 77 2.49 3.00 -8.29
CA GLU A 77 3.91 2.82 -7.98
C GLU A 77 4.13 2.45 -6.51
N ALA A 78 3.45 3.15 -5.59
CA ALA A 78 3.49 2.83 -4.15
C ALA A 78 2.99 1.40 -3.88
N LEU A 79 1.92 0.97 -4.56
CA LEU A 79 1.41 -0.39 -4.47
C LEU A 79 2.38 -1.41 -5.06
N THR A 80 3.04 -1.10 -6.17
CA THR A 80 3.98 -2.02 -6.85
C THR A 80 5.23 -2.29 -6.01
N ILE A 81 5.83 -1.23 -5.48
CA ILE A 81 7.00 -1.34 -4.58
C ILE A 81 6.65 -2.20 -3.35
N SER A 82 5.46 -2.00 -2.80
CA SER A 82 4.98 -2.70 -1.61
C SER A 82 4.59 -4.15 -1.90
N ASP A 83 4.05 -4.44 -3.09
CA ASP A 83 3.84 -5.80 -3.61
C ASP A 83 5.16 -6.58 -3.62
N GLY A 84 6.24 -5.96 -4.13
CA GLY A 84 7.58 -6.54 -4.16
C GLY A 84 8.06 -6.91 -2.76
N TYR A 85 7.96 -5.98 -1.81
CA TYR A 85 8.34 -6.21 -0.42
C TYR A 85 7.53 -7.34 0.23
N CYS A 86 6.19 -7.28 0.18
CA CYS A 86 5.32 -8.23 0.86
C CYS A 86 5.50 -9.66 0.33
N ASN A 87 5.70 -9.79 -0.98
CA ASN A 87 5.96 -11.08 -1.62
C ASN A 87 7.35 -11.63 -1.31
N GLN A 88 8.37 -10.76 -1.19
CA GLN A 88 9.73 -11.19 -0.85
C GLN A 88 9.86 -11.55 0.62
N ALA A 89 9.36 -10.73 1.53
CA ALA A 89 9.39 -10.99 2.97
C ALA A 89 8.68 -12.29 3.32
N SER A 90 7.57 -12.61 2.64
CA SER A 90 6.86 -13.88 2.82
C SER A 90 7.67 -15.10 2.40
N LYS A 91 8.62 -14.96 1.45
CA LYS A 91 9.52 -16.07 1.05
C LYS A 91 10.59 -16.33 2.10
N TRP A 92 11.14 -15.29 2.71
CA TRP A 92 12.17 -15.44 3.76
C TRP A 92 11.63 -16.12 5.01
N SER A 93 10.37 -15.86 5.37
CA SER A 93 9.72 -16.54 6.51
C SER A 93 9.50 -18.04 6.31
N ILE A 94 9.57 -18.56 5.08
CA ILE A 94 9.41 -19.99 4.77
C ILE A 94 10.76 -20.72 4.82
N THR A 95 11.87 -20.04 4.55
CA THR A 95 13.21 -20.66 4.49
C THR A 95 13.86 -20.86 5.87
N GLU A 96 13.32 -20.27 6.94
CA GLU A 96 13.84 -20.38 8.32
C GLU A 96 13.13 -21.45 9.17
N ILE A 97 12.37 -22.36 8.55
CA ILE A 97 11.73 -23.55 9.19
C ILE A 97 12.38 -24.82 8.65
#